data_AF-A0A7C1QAZ5-F1
#
_entry.id   AF-A0A7C1QAZ5-F1
#
_cell.length_a   1.000
_cell.length_b   1.000
_cell.length_c   1.000
_cell.angle_alpha   90.00
_cell.angle_beta   90.00
_cell.angle_gamma   90.00
#
_symmetry.space_group_name_H-M   'P 1'
#
loop_
_entity.id
_entity.type
_entity.pdbx_description
1 polymer ?
#
loop_
_entity_poly.entity_id
_entity_poly.type
_entity_poly.pdbx_seq_one_letter_code
_entity_poly.pdbx_strand_id
1 'polypeptide(L)'
;MAVIGELTVDGVLAFVHERKSEVLALLSYLDARGFREAPASSKFHLCAPGGLVQHSLNVTENLLAVNGIKPFSVSGYSTESCAIVALFHDCYKCTDGFDNPYYVDKFNKDGARSKIPYARNKATLAVGSAYKSALIVSRFVPLSEDELQAIFSHDGLFCEEGRSVGLDWSPLAWMLHFADFYAGVFQEGDSSKRIIADIGDRNNAFFCLDKFSD
;
A
#
# COMPACT_ATOMS: atom_id res chain seq x y z
N MET A 1 -22.34 0.42 15.01
CA MET A 1 -21.30 0.68 13.99
C MET A 1 -20.22 1.51 14.66
N ALA A 2 -19.04 0.94 14.89
CA ALA A 2 -17.91 1.74 15.32
C ALA A 2 -17.55 2.65 14.14
N VAL A 3 -17.58 3.97 14.37
CA VAL A 3 -16.84 4.89 13.51
C VAL A 3 -15.38 4.55 13.74
N ILE A 4 -14.77 3.84 12.79
CA ILE A 4 -13.35 3.55 12.84
C ILE A 4 -12.68 4.92 12.65
N GLY A 5 -12.00 5.42 13.68
CA GLY A 5 -11.21 6.65 13.55
C GLY A 5 -10.15 6.42 12.48
N GLU A 6 -9.88 7.44 11.65
CA GLU A 6 -8.81 7.38 10.65
C GLU A 6 -7.50 7.00 11.35
N LEU A 7 -6.97 5.82 11.00
CA LEU A 7 -5.69 5.33 11.50
C LEU A 7 -4.60 6.34 11.11
N THR A 8 -3.77 6.78 12.05
CA THR A 8 -2.66 7.69 11.78
C THR A 8 -1.34 6.93 11.72
N VAL A 9 -0.28 7.54 11.15
CA VAL A 9 1.07 6.94 11.18
C VAL A 9 1.49 6.64 12.61
N ASP A 10 1.27 7.55 13.56
CA ASP A 10 1.59 7.32 14.97
C ASP A 10 0.76 6.18 15.58
N GLY A 11 -0.50 6.03 15.15
CA GLY A 11 -1.36 4.90 15.50
C GLY A 11 -0.82 3.57 15.00
N VAL A 12 -0.28 3.53 13.77
CA VAL A 12 0.39 2.34 13.24
C VAL A 12 1.67 2.04 14.00
N LEU A 13 2.48 3.06 14.30
CA LEU A 13 3.72 2.93 15.06
C LEU A 13 3.49 2.41 16.50
N ALA A 14 2.28 2.55 17.04
CA ALA A 14 1.93 1.98 18.34
C ALA A 14 1.93 0.43 18.33
N PHE A 15 1.80 -0.21 17.16
CA PHE A 15 1.94 -1.67 17.01
C PHE A 15 3.40 -2.14 16.88
N VAL A 16 4.36 -1.22 16.77
CA VAL A 16 5.78 -1.54 16.63
C VAL A 16 6.48 -1.42 17.98
N HIS A 17 6.92 -2.56 18.51
CA HIS A 17 7.52 -2.68 19.84
C HIS A 17 8.98 -3.07 19.76
N GLU A 18 9.30 -4.19 19.10
CA GLU A 18 10.65 -4.76 19.09
C GLU A 18 11.59 -3.98 18.18
N ARG A 19 11.12 -3.60 16.99
CA ARG A 19 11.92 -2.90 15.95
C ARG A 19 11.65 -1.40 15.89
N LYS A 20 11.25 -0.80 17.01
CA LYS A 20 10.77 0.60 17.03
C LYS A 20 11.86 1.60 16.62
N SER A 21 13.09 1.43 17.07
CA SER A 21 14.22 2.31 16.70
C SER A 21 14.49 2.31 15.20
N GLU A 22 14.50 1.12 14.62
CA GLU A 22 14.77 0.82 13.22
C GLU A 22 13.67 1.41 12.33
N VAL A 23 12.41 1.20 12.73
CA VAL A 23 11.24 1.75 12.03
C VAL A 23 11.22 3.28 12.10
N LEU A 24 11.57 3.88 13.24
CA LEU A 24 11.66 5.34 13.35
C LEU A 24 12.79 5.91 12.48
N ALA A 25 13.93 5.21 12.39
CA ALA A 25 15.01 5.60 11.49
C ALA A 25 14.59 5.51 10.01
N LEU A 26 13.89 4.45 9.62
CA LEU A 26 13.30 4.30 8.29
C LEU A 26 12.30 5.43 7.99
N LEU A 27 11.35 5.69 8.90
CA LEU A 27 10.36 6.74 8.71
C LEU A 27 11.02 8.12 8.59
N SER A 28 12.01 8.43 9.42
CA SER A 28 12.76 9.68 9.29
C SER A 28 13.48 9.79 7.95
N TYR A 29 14.04 8.69 7.44
CA TYR A 29 14.69 8.64 6.12
C TYR A 29 13.70 8.90 4.97
N LEU A 30 12.49 8.34 5.08
CA LEU A 30 11.41 8.46 4.11
C LEU A 30 10.74 9.84 4.16
N ASP A 31 10.50 10.39 5.35
CA ASP A 31 9.92 11.72 5.55
C ASP A 31 10.83 12.80 4.95
N ALA A 32 12.15 12.67 5.11
CA ALA A 32 13.13 13.56 4.46
C ALA A 32 13.10 13.49 2.92
N ARG A 33 12.44 12.49 2.34
CA ARG A 33 12.28 12.25 0.90
C ARG A 33 10.84 12.42 0.42
N GLY A 34 9.99 13.01 1.25
CA GLY A 34 8.63 13.38 0.86
C GLY A 34 7.61 12.26 0.99
N PHE A 35 7.80 11.29 1.89
CA PHE A 35 6.84 10.20 2.10
C PHE A 35 5.43 10.72 2.41
N ARG A 36 5.31 11.77 3.22
CA ARG A 36 4.02 12.39 3.62
C ARG A 36 3.39 13.25 2.53
N GLU A 37 4.14 13.60 1.51
CA GLU A 37 3.71 14.47 0.42
C GLU A 37 3.53 13.69 -0.89
N ALA A 38 4.15 12.53 -1.03
CA ALA A 38 4.12 11.73 -2.24
C ALA A 38 2.69 11.26 -2.58
N PRO A 39 2.33 11.19 -3.88
CA PRO A 39 1.08 10.58 -4.30
C PRO A 39 1.17 9.05 -4.25
N ALA A 40 0.03 8.37 -4.07
CA ALA A 40 -0.01 6.91 -4.17
C ALA A 40 0.13 6.42 -5.63
N SER A 41 -0.23 7.27 -6.59
CA SER A 41 -0.14 6.92 -8.01
C SER A 41 -0.02 8.16 -8.88
N SER A 42 0.42 7.99 -10.13
CA SER A 42 0.48 9.08 -11.10
C SER A 42 -0.83 9.30 -11.86
N LYS A 43 -1.79 8.37 -11.80
CA LYS A 43 -3.01 8.38 -12.66
C LYS A 43 -4.24 7.70 -12.05
N PHE A 44 -4.07 7.00 -10.93
CA PHE A 44 -5.09 6.13 -10.33
C PHE A 44 -5.55 6.74 -8.99
N HIS A 45 -5.92 5.88 -8.03
CA HIS A 45 -6.33 6.30 -6.69
C HIS A 45 -5.28 7.20 -6.04
N LEU A 46 -5.77 8.13 -5.22
CA LEU A 46 -4.97 9.03 -4.39
C LEU A 46 -3.77 9.68 -5.13
N CYS A 47 -4.01 10.12 -6.38
CA CYS A 47 -3.09 10.94 -7.18
C CYS A 47 -3.09 12.41 -6.69
N ALA A 48 -2.77 12.60 -5.42
CA ALA A 48 -2.78 13.88 -4.71
C ALA A 48 -1.65 13.91 -3.66
N PRO A 49 -1.20 15.10 -3.21
CA PRO A 49 -0.25 15.18 -2.11
C PRO A 49 -0.71 14.39 -0.88
N GLY A 50 0.18 13.59 -0.31
CA GLY A 50 -0.10 12.72 0.85
C GLY A 50 -0.93 11.47 0.55
N GLY A 51 -1.23 11.22 -0.72
CA GLY A 51 -1.93 10.02 -1.14
C GLY A 51 -1.22 8.73 -0.76
N LEU A 52 0.12 8.71 -0.79
CA LEU A 52 0.90 7.52 -0.43
C LEU A 52 0.66 7.09 1.02
N VAL A 53 0.78 8.02 1.98
CA VAL A 53 0.54 7.73 3.39
C VAL A 53 -0.91 7.29 3.62
N GLN A 54 -1.88 7.99 3.03
CA GLN A 54 -3.28 7.60 3.18
C GLN A 54 -3.54 6.18 2.67
N HIS A 55 -2.95 5.84 1.53
CA HIS A 55 -3.02 4.49 0.97
C HIS A 55 -2.40 3.46 1.94
N SER A 56 -1.18 3.67 2.40
CA SER A 56 -0.50 2.78 3.35
C SER A 56 -1.29 2.59 4.65
N LEU A 57 -2.01 3.63 5.13
CA LEU A 57 -2.87 3.54 6.31
C LEU A 57 -4.12 2.68 6.05
N ASN A 58 -4.77 2.86 4.89
CA ASN A 58 -5.90 2.01 4.48
C ASN A 58 -5.47 0.54 4.35
N VAL A 59 -4.31 0.27 3.73
CA VAL A 59 -3.73 -1.08 3.62
C VAL A 59 -3.44 -1.65 5.00
N THR A 60 -2.93 -0.84 5.94
CA THR A 60 -2.65 -1.29 7.31
C THR A 60 -3.92 -1.70 8.04
N GLU A 61 -4.97 -0.88 7.94
CA GLU A 61 -6.28 -1.20 8.53
C GLU A 61 -6.85 -2.51 7.97
N ASN A 62 -6.84 -2.66 6.64
CA ASN A 62 -7.32 -3.85 5.96
C ASN A 62 -6.52 -5.10 6.32
N LEU A 63 -5.17 -4.99 6.37
CA LEU A 63 -4.30 -6.11 6.72
C LEU A 63 -4.52 -6.56 8.17
N LEU A 64 -4.63 -5.62 9.12
CA LEU A 64 -4.91 -5.95 10.52
C LEU A 64 -6.29 -6.63 10.67
N ALA A 65 -7.29 -6.18 9.91
CA ALA A 65 -8.61 -6.80 9.90
C ALA A 65 -8.56 -8.25 9.38
N VAL A 66 -7.90 -8.49 8.23
CA VAL A 66 -7.76 -9.83 7.64
C VAL A 66 -6.93 -10.75 8.53
N ASN A 67 -5.85 -10.24 9.13
CA ASN A 67 -5.03 -10.99 10.08
C ASN A 67 -5.82 -11.42 11.34
N GLY A 68 -6.92 -10.74 11.67
CA GLY A 68 -7.83 -11.12 12.76
C GLY A 68 -8.87 -12.19 12.41
N ILE A 69 -9.04 -12.55 11.12
CA ILE A 69 -10.05 -13.53 10.68
C ILE A 69 -9.50 -14.96 10.83
N LYS A 70 -10.27 -15.85 11.46
CA LYS A 70 -9.99 -17.30 11.44
C LYS A 70 -10.65 -17.94 10.20
N PRO A 71 -9.99 -18.87 9.48
CA PRO A 71 -8.71 -19.52 9.78
C PRO A 71 -7.47 -18.84 9.19
N PHE A 72 -7.55 -17.66 8.57
CA PHE A 72 -6.35 -16.96 8.06
C PHE A 72 -5.28 -16.79 9.16
N SER A 73 -5.71 -16.60 10.41
CA SER A 73 -4.85 -16.41 11.58
C SER A 73 -4.53 -17.69 12.38
N VAL A 74 -4.57 -18.92 11.82
CA VAL A 74 -4.32 -20.17 12.60
C VAL A 74 -3.03 -20.09 13.45
N SER A 75 -2.06 -19.26 13.07
CA SER A 75 -0.95 -18.78 13.92
C SER A 75 -0.63 -17.29 13.73
N GLY A 76 -1.66 -16.43 13.55
CA GLY A 76 -1.61 -15.06 13.00
C GLY A 76 -0.31 -14.27 13.20
N TYR A 77 0.12 -13.54 12.16
CA TYR A 77 1.33 -12.73 12.23
C TYR A 77 1.20 -11.66 13.31
N SER A 78 2.34 -11.27 13.89
CA SER A 78 2.36 -10.19 14.86
C SER A 78 1.77 -8.91 14.24
N THR A 79 1.05 -8.12 15.03
CA THR A 79 0.57 -6.81 14.58
C THR A 79 1.73 -5.90 14.17
N GLU A 80 2.90 -6.09 14.76
CA GLU A 80 4.14 -5.41 14.38
C GLU A 80 4.56 -5.75 12.94
N SER A 81 4.60 -7.04 12.58
CA SER A 81 4.91 -7.48 11.22
C SER A 81 3.91 -6.91 10.21
N CYS A 82 2.61 -6.98 10.52
CA CYS A 82 1.57 -6.39 9.68
C CYS A 82 1.75 -4.88 9.52
N ALA A 83 2.02 -4.16 10.61
CA ALA A 83 2.24 -2.72 10.59
C ALA A 83 3.45 -2.33 9.72
N ILE A 84 4.57 -3.04 9.84
CA ILE A 84 5.78 -2.78 9.05
C ILE A 84 5.52 -3.00 7.56
N VAL A 85 5.00 -4.18 7.19
CA VAL A 85 4.83 -4.49 5.76
C VAL A 85 3.77 -3.60 5.12
N ALA A 86 2.63 -3.34 5.78
CA ALA A 86 1.58 -2.50 5.20
C ALA A 86 1.98 -1.04 5.11
N LEU A 87 2.64 -0.47 6.12
CA LEU A 87 3.02 0.94 6.11
C LEU A 87 4.09 1.25 5.04
N PHE A 88 4.99 0.29 4.75
CA PHE A 88 6.16 0.54 3.92
C PHE A 88 6.23 -0.25 2.60
N HIS A 89 5.24 -1.09 2.27
CA HIS A 89 5.24 -1.89 1.04
C HIS A 89 5.49 -1.05 -0.23
N ASP A 90 4.99 0.18 -0.23
CA ASP A 90 5.02 1.10 -1.37
C ASP A 90 5.97 2.30 -1.17
N CYS A 91 6.85 2.26 -0.17
CA CYS A 91 7.72 3.39 0.17
C CYS A 91 8.65 3.83 -0.99
N TYR A 92 8.91 2.97 -1.98
CA TYR A 92 9.63 3.35 -3.20
C TYR A 92 8.98 4.52 -3.95
N LYS A 93 7.67 4.79 -3.75
CA LYS A 93 6.94 5.86 -4.43
C LYS A 93 7.39 7.26 -4.02
N CYS A 94 8.12 7.42 -2.92
CA CYS A 94 8.77 8.68 -2.56
C CYS A 94 10.26 8.76 -2.97
N THR A 95 10.97 7.61 -3.05
CA THR A 95 12.39 7.56 -3.41
C THR A 95 12.77 6.21 -4.00
N ASP A 96 13.75 6.17 -4.90
CA ASP A 96 14.33 4.91 -5.37
C ASP A 96 15.30 4.24 -4.38
N GLY A 97 15.50 4.82 -3.19
CA GLY A 97 16.46 4.38 -2.19
C GLY A 97 17.83 5.07 -2.30
N PHE A 98 18.00 5.94 -3.28
CA PHE A 98 19.19 6.75 -3.53
C PHE A 98 18.78 8.23 -3.63
N ASP A 99 19.30 8.95 -4.63
CA ASP A 99 19.16 10.40 -4.76
C ASP A 99 17.94 10.82 -5.61
N ASN A 100 17.20 9.87 -6.19
CA ASN A 100 16.10 10.21 -7.10
C ASN A 100 14.73 10.08 -6.43
N PRO A 101 13.88 11.11 -6.49
CA PRO A 101 12.46 10.95 -6.18
C PRO A 101 11.80 10.10 -7.26
N TYR A 102 10.83 9.28 -6.89
CA TYR A 102 10.14 8.41 -7.85
C TYR A 102 9.11 9.17 -8.70
N TYR A 103 8.42 10.14 -8.11
CA TYR A 103 7.52 11.04 -8.82
C TYR A 103 8.13 12.43 -8.98
N VAL A 104 7.88 13.04 -10.14
CA VAL A 104 8.20 14.44 -10.44
C VAL A 104 6.95 15.15 -10.93
N ASP A 105 6.92 16.47 -10.73
CA ASP A 105 5.83 17.30 -11.24
C ASP A 105 5.78 17.26 -12.76
N LYS A 106 4.56 17.19 -13.28
CA LYS A 106 4.27 17.20 -14.71
C LYS A 106 3.63 18.53 -15.09
N PHE A 107 4.29 19.22 -16.02
CA PHE A 107 3.82 20.47 -16.61
C PHE A 107 3.35 20.25 -18.05
N ASN A 108 2.37 21.04 -18.46
CA ASN A 108 1.93 21.13 -19.85
C ASN A 108 2.93 21.96 -20.68
N LYS A 109 2.79 21.96 -22.00
CA LYS A 109 3.70 22.70 -22.91
C LYS A 109 3.71 24.22 -22.67
N ASP A 110 2.63 24.75 -22.10
CA ASP A 110 2.45 26.15 -21.73
C ASP A 110 3.05 26.50 -20.35
N GLY A 111 3.65 25.53 -19.66
CA GLY A 111 4.24 25.70 -18.32
C GLY A 111 3.22 25.60 -17.18
N ALA A 112 1.91 25.45 -17.46
CA ALA A 112 0.92 25.23 -16.42
C ALA A 112 0.99 23.80 -15.86
N ARG A 113 0.59 23.60 -14.59
CA ARG A 113 0.55 22.25 -14.00
C ARG A 113 -0.45 21.37 -14.75
N SER A 114 -0.05 20.15 -15.07
CA SER A 114 -0.90 19.24 -15.83
C SER A 114 -2.09 18.76 -14.99
N LYS A 115 -3.22 18.46 -15.65
CA LYS A 115 -4.39 17.82 -15.00
C LYS A 115 -4.03 16.51 -14.31
N ILE A 116 -2.99 15.85 -14.79
CA ILE A 116 -2.35 14.70 -14.15
C ILE A 116 -1.01 15.21 -13.61
N PRO A 117 -0.93 15.62 -12.33
CA PRO A 117 0.15 16.47 -11.84
C PRO A 117 1.49 15.74 -11.66
N TYR A 118 1.51 14.41 -11.70
CA TYR A 118 2.71 13.61 -11.44
C TYR A 118 3.10 12.74 -12.63
N ALA A 119 4.41 12.55 -12.82
CA ALA A 119 5.00 11.60 -13.74
C ALA A 119 6.08 10.78 -13.03
N ARG A 120 6.30 9.54 -13.48
CA ARG A 120 7.44 8.74 -13.02
C ARG A 120 8.75 9.38 -13.48
N ASN A 121 9.70 9.51 -12.56
CA ASN A 121 11.04 9.99 -12.85
C ASN A 121 11.84 8.89 -13.58
N LYS A 122 12.38 9.21 -14.76
CA LYS A 122 13.14 8.25 -15.58
C LYS A 122 14.56 8.01 -15.07
N ALA A 123 15.06 8.84 -14.16
CA ALA A 123 16.40 8.72 -13.59
C ALA A 123 16.47 7.74 -12.40
N THR A 124 15.33 7.23 -11.91
CA THR A 124 15.30 6.28 -10.79
C THR A 124 16.00 4.99 -11.15
N LEU A 125 16.54 4.29 -10.14
CA LEU A 125 17.08 2.94 -10.27
C LEU A 125 16.19 2.04 -11.18
N ALA A 126 16.80 1.44 -12.20
CA ALA A 126 16.12 0.63 -13.21
C ALA A 126 15.90 -0.82 -12.75
N VAL A 127 15.18 -0.98 -11.64
CA VAL A 127 14.74 -2.27 -11.11
C VAL A 127 13.25 -2.23 -10.78
N GLY A 128 12.69 -3.40 -10.51
CA GLY A 128 11.31 -3.58 -10.06
C GLY A 128 10.88 -2.63 -8.95
N SER A 129 9.63 -2.17 -9.00
CA SER A 129 9.08 -1.21 -8.04
C SER A 129 9.07 -1.80 -6.62
N ALA A 130 8.48 -2.98 -6.45
CA ALA A 130 8.42 -3.67 -5.17
C ALA A 130 9.82 -4.04 -4.63
N TYR A 131 10.77 -4.37 -5.52
CA TYR A 131 12.16 -4.60 -5.13
C TYR A 131 12.79 -3.38 -4.47
N LYS A 132 12.48 -2.15 -4.91
CA LYS A 132 13.00 -0.92 -4.28
C LYS A 132 12.48 -0.78 -2.85
N SER A 133 11.19 -1.02 -2.60
CA SER A 133 10.66 -0.99 -1.24
C SER A 133 11.33 -2.03 -0.36
N ALA A 134 11.42 -3.28 -0.82
CA ALA A 134 12.10 -4.34 -0.09
C ALA A 134 13.55 -3.95 0.26
N LEU A 135 14.30 -3.45 -0.74
CA LEU A 135 15.66 -2.95 -0.55
C LEU A 135 15.72 -1.81 0.47
N ILE A 136 14.84 -0.81 0.37
CA ILE A 136 14.82 0.34 1.27
C ILE A 136 14.57 -0.12 2.69
N VAL A 137 13.50 -0.90 2.92
CA VAL A 137 13.08 -1.35 4.25
C VAL A 137 14.17 -2.22 4.89
N SER A 138 14.72 -3.19 4.17
CA SER A 138 15.76 -4.11 4.68
C SER A 138 17.07 -3.42 5.09
N ARG A 139 17.35 -2.19 4.63
CA ARG A 139 18.52 -1.42 5.09
C ARG A 139 18.37 -0.89 6.51
N PHE A 140 17.15 -0.76 7.01
CA PHE A 140 16.86 -0.17 8.32
C PHE A 140 16.27 -1.21 9.27
N VAL A 141 15.30 -1.98 8.79
CA VAL A 141 14.53 -2.92 9.59
C VAL A 141 14.93 -4.35 9.21
N PRO A 142 15.41 -5.18 10.15
CA PRO A 142 15.58 -6.61 9.93
C PRO A 142 14.21 -7.24 9.62
N LEU A 143 14.06 -7.75 8.39
CA LEU A 143 12.85 -8.42 7.94
C LEU A 143 12.98 -9.93 8.07
N SER A 144 11.89 -10.60 8.45
CA SER A 144 11.76 -12.05 8.27
C SER A 144 11.61 -12.40 6.78
N GLU A 145 11.77 -13.69 6.44
CA GLU A 145 11.55 -14.18 5.07
C GLU A 145 10.15 -13.84 4.56
N ASP A 146 9.12 -14.02 5.41
CA ASP A 146 7.73 -13.73 5.07
C ASP A 146 7.47 -12.23 4.87
N GLU A 147 8.07 -11.37 5.70
CA GLU A 147 7.93 -9.91 5.57
C GLU A 147 8.61 -9.39 4.30
N LEU A 148 9.81 -9.91 3.99
CA LEU A 148 10.52 -9.60 2.75
C LEU A 148 9.71 -10.03 1.53
N GLN A 149 9.20 -11.26 1.52
CA GLN A 149 8.40 -11.78 0.42
C GLN A 149 7.09 -11.00 0.28
N ALA A 150 6.45 -10.61 1.38
CA ALA A 150 5.23 -9.81 1.34
C ALA A 150 5.47 -8.46 0.67
N ILE A 151 6.49 -7.70 1.08
CA ILE A 151 6.82 -6.42 0.44
C ILE A 151 7.23 -6.63 -1.02
N PHE A 152 7.96 -7.68 -1.34
CA PHE A 152 8.42 -7.94 -2.71
C PHE A 152 7.27 -8.34 -3.67
N SER A 153 6.26 -9.05 -3.18
CA SER A 153 5.19 -9.63 -4.01
C SER A 153 3.84 -8.90 -3.92
N HIS A 154 3.73 -7.82 -3.14
CA HIS A 154 2.44 -7.16 -2.83
C HIS A 154 1.60 -6.77 -4.07
N ASP A 155 2.25 -6.37 -5.17
CA ASP A 155 1.60 -5.97 -6.44
C ASP A 155 0.82 -7.11 -7.13
N GLY A 156 0.95 -8.35 -6.66
CA GLY A 156 0.15 -9.45 -7.16
C GLY A 156 0.86 -10.28 -8.25
N LEU A 157 0.17 -11.33 -8.72
CA LEU A 157 0.61 -12.13 -9.88
C LEU A 157 0.49 -11.35 -11.21
N PHE A 158 0.12 -10.07 -11.16
CA PHE A 158 0.04 -9.18 -12.31
C PHE A 158 1.41 -8.60 -12.70
N CYS A 159 2.39 -8.59 -11.80
CA CYS A 159 3.75 -8.10 -12.03
C CYS A 159 4.76 -9.25 -12.18
N GLU A 160 6.00 -8.93 -12.55
CA GLU A 160 7.08 -9.93 -12.70
C GLU A 160 7.53 -10.43 -11.33
N GLU A 161 7.64 -9.52 -10.37
CA GLU A 161 8.06 -9.76 -9.00
C GLU A 161 7.16 -10.79 -8.31
N GLY A 162 5.84 -10.60 -8.36
CA GLY A 162 4.89 -11.56 -7.80
C GLY A 162 4.89 -12.91 -8.51
N ARG A 163 5.14 -12.95 -9.83
CA ARG A 163 5.20 -14.22 -10.61
C ARG A 163 6.49 -15.01 -10.41
N SER A 164 7.54 -14.39 -9.87
CA SER A 164 8.88 -14.99 -9.77
C SER A 164 8.93 -16.32 -9.00
N VAL A 165 8.01 -16.51 -8.04
CA VAL A 165 7.88 -17.72 -7.20
C VAL A 165 6.52 -18.41 -7.35
N GLY A 166 5.71 -18.03 -8.35
CA GLY A 166 4.41 -18.64 -8.60
C GLY A 166 3.42 -18.49 -7.42
N LEU A 167 2.82 -19.60 -6.98
CA LEU A 167 1.85 -19.63 -5.88
C LEU A 167 2.48 -19.85 -4.50
N ASP A 168 3.81 -19.96 -4.42
CA ASP A 168 4.56 -20.27 -3.18
C ASP A 168 4.77 -19.02 -2.30
N TRP A 169 3.75 -18.18 -2.20
CA TRP A 169 3.74 -17.02 -1.32
C TRP A 169 3.36 -17.40 0.10
N SER A 170 4.01 -16.75 1.05
CA SER A 170 3.65 -16.81 2.46
C SER A 170 2.22 -16.31 2.65
N PRO A 171 1.52 -16.78 3.71
CA PRO A 171 0.22 -16.24 4.03
C PRO A 171 0.24 -14.72 4.25
N LEU A 172 1.33 -14.14 4.78
CA LEU A 172 1.49 -12.68 4.90
C LEU A 172 1.47 -11.97 3.55
N ALA A 173 2.17 -12.51 2.54
CA ALA A 173 2.19 -11.95 1.20
C ALA A 173 0.80 -11.98 0.54
N TRP A 174 0.06 -13.09 0.69
CA TRP A 174 -1.32 -13.17 0.22
C TRP A 174 -2.25 -12.17 0.91
N MET A 175 -2.14 -12.02 2.23
CA MET A 175 -2.96 -11.07 2.99
C MET A 175 -2.62 -9.62 2.63
N LEU A 176 -1.33 -9.28 2.51
CA LEU A 176 -0.90 -7.94 2.12
C LEU A 176 -1.37 -7.61 0.71
N HIS A 177 -1.20 -8.53 -0.25
CA HIS A 177 -1.70 -8.35 -1.61
C HIS A 177 -3.22 -8.08 -1.63
N PHE A 178 -3.99 -8.86 -0.87
CA PHE A 178 -5.43 -8.63 -0.76
C PHE A 178 -5.76 -7.26 -0.16
N ALA A 179 -5.06 -6.88 0.92
CA ALA A 179 -5.28 -5.59 1.61
C ALA A 179 -4.95 -4.39 0.71
N ASP A 180 -3.84 -4.44 -0.02
CA ASP A 180 -3.42 -3.45 -1.01
C ASP A 180 -4.43 -3.35 -2.16
N PHE A 181 -4.75 -4.48 -2.78
CA PHE A 181 -5.73 -4.53 -3.86
C PHE A 181 -7.10 -3.99 -3.43
N TYR A 182 -7.58 -4.36 -2.25
CA TYR A 182 -8.85 -3.88 -1.72
C TYR A 182 -8.84 -2.38 -1.49
N ALA A 183 -7.78 -1.85 -0.86
CA ALA A 183 -7.62 -0.42 -0.64
C ALA A 183 -7.63 0.34 -1.97
N GLY A 184 -6.74 -0.04 -2.89
CA GLY A 184 -6.54 0.68 -4.14
C GLY A 184 -7.71 0.58 -5.13
N VAL A 185 -8.44 -0.53 -5.16
CA VAL A 185 -9.52 -0.78 -6.13
C VAL A 185 -10.90 -0.44 -5.57
N PHE A 186 -11.20 -0.85 -4.33
CA PHE A 186 -12.55 -0.81 -3.77
C PHE A 186 -12.75 0.25 -2.68
N GLN A 187 -11.70 0.68 -1.98
CA GLN A 187 -11.81 1.73 -0.97
C GLN A 187 -11.53 3.10 -1.59
N GLU A 188 -10.47 3.21 -2.39
CA GLU A 188 -9.98 4.48 -2.92
C GLU A 188 -10.35 4.75 -4.39
N GLY A 189 -10.83 3.72 -5.10
CA GLY A 189 -11.28 3.83 -6.48
C GLY A 189 -12.52 4.73 -6.64
N ASP A 190 -12.73 5.29 -7.84
CA ASP A 190 -13.95 6.08 -8.11
C ASP A 190 -15.24 5.24 -7.98
N SER A 191 -15.14 3.90 -8.04
CA SER A 191 -16.24 2.96 -7.81
C SER A 191 -16.77 3.01 -6.37
N SER A 192 -15.96 3.34 -5.38
CA SER A 192 -16.36 3.43 -3.96
C SER A 192 -17.35 4.57 -3.73
N LYS A 193 -17.22 5.67 -4.49
CA LYS A 193 -18.20 6.78 -4.50
C LYS A 193 -19.56 6.32 -5.05
N ARG A 194 -19.58 5.35 -5.97
CA ARG A 194 -20.82 4.74 -6.49
C ARG A 194 -21.40 3.70 -5.53
N ILE A 195 -20.56 2.88 -4.91
CA ILE A 195 -21.00 1.81 -3.99
C ILE A 195 -21.56 2.40 -2.68
N ILE A 196 -20.94 3.45 -2.11
CA ILE A 196 -21.47 4.11 -0.91
C ILE A 196 -22.76 4.88 -1.21
N ALA A 197 -22.86 5.50 -2.39
CA ALA A 197 -24.11 6.10 -2.85
C ALA A 197 -25.23 5.05 -3.03
N ASP A 198 -24.90 3.85 -3.50
CA ASP A 198 -25.83 2.74 -3.64
C ASP A 198 -26.20 2.06 -2.32
N ILE A 199 -25.28 1.95 -1.35
CA ILE A 199 -25.56 1.30 -0.05
C ILE A 199 -26.42 2.20 0.85
N GLY A 200 -26.31 3.52 0.71
CA GLY A 200 -27.22 4.48 1.36
C GLY A 200 -28.70 4.32 0.97
N ASP A 201 -28.98 3.57 -0.12
CA ASP A 201 -30.33 3.32 -0.65
C ASP A 201 -30.79 1.85 -0.44
N ARG A 202 -29.92 0.98 0.11
CA ARG A 202 -30.16 -0.48 0.19
C ARG A 202 -30.56 -1.00 1.57
N ASN A 203 -31.60 -0.39 2.15
CA ASN A 203 -32.52 -1.15 3.00
C ASN A 203 -33.38 -2.16 2.19
N ASN A 204 -33.06 -2.41 0.91
CA ASN A 204 -33.97 -3.14 0.02
C ASN A 204 -33.31 -3.90 -1.15
N ALA A 205 -32.18 -4.59 -0.98
CA ALA A 205 -31.66 -5.44 -2.06
C ALA A 205 -30.89 -6.68 -1.58
N PHE A 206 -31.63 -7.72 -1.25
CA PHE A 206 -31.31 -9.05 -1.78
C PHE A 206 -31.54 -8.98 -3.30
N PHE A 207 -30.52 -9.28 -4.12
CA PHE A 207 -30.52 -9.70 -5.54
C PHE A 207 -29.36 -9.05 -6.29
N CYS A 208 -28.30 -9.83 -6.55
CA CYS A 208 -27.59 -9.86 -7.83
C CYS A 208 -26.57 -11.02 -7.82
N LEU A 209 -27.03 -12.25 -8.07
CA LEU A 209 -26.15 -13.39 -8.36
C LEU A 209 -26.45 -14.05 -9.72
N ASP A 210 -27.23 -13.42 -10.60
CA ASP A 210 -27.66 -14.02 -11.87
C ASP A 210 -26.97 -13.43 -13.11
N LYS A 211 -25.71 -13.00 -13.03
CA LYS A 211 -24.97 -12.50 -14.22
C LYS A 211 -23.62 -13.15 -14.50
N PHE A 212 -23.46 -14.41 -14.11
CA PHE A 212 -22.41 -15.28 -14.66
C PHE A 212 -23.00 -16.63 -15.05
N SER A 213 -23.77 -16.61 -16.13
CA SER A 213 -24.06 -17.79 -16.94
C SER A 213 -24.36 -17.31 -18.35
N ASP A 214 -23.32 -17.31 -19.18
CA ASP A 214 -23.32 -17.65 -20.61
C ASP A 214 -21.87 -17.99 -21.00
#